data_AF-A0A6D2GCT1-F1
#
_entry.id   AF-A0A6D2GCT1-F1
#
_cell.length_a   1.000
_cell.length_b   1.000
_cell.length_c   1.000
_cell.angle_alpha   90.00
_cell.angle_beta   90.00
_cell.angle_gamma   90.00
#
_symmetry.space_group_name_H-M   'P 1'
#
loop_
_entity.id
_entity.type
_entity.pdbx_description
1 polymer ?
#
loop_
_entity_poly.entity_id
_entity_poly.type
_entity_poly.pdbx_seq_one_letter_code
_entity_poly.pdbx_strand_id
1 'polypeptide(L)'
;MFPPSGFELEAYMHGPYLEANAEHVMFFFEDQPDTRSRALREYMTPAVAKTFTLTLAKAAQDDQTLALDVAVDHHFSPLLLIVPVQLMAFHIASLKGIDLSVRIFDDFDRVLKSKI
;
A
#
# COMPACT_ATOMS: atom_id res chain seq x y z
N MET A 1 12.78 -5.59 4.92
CA MET A 1 11.39 -5.07 4.79
C MET A 1 11.38 -3.78 5.57
N PHE A 2 11.31 -2.66 4.88
CA PHE A 2 11.15 -1.35 5.50
C PHE A 2 9.75 -1.23 6.14
N PRO A 3 9.58 -0.35 7.14
CA PRO A 3 8.26 -0.06 7.70
C PRO A 3 7.31 0.42 6.58
N PRO A 4 6.07 -0.11 6.51
CA PRO A 4 5.08 0.41 5.58
C PRO A 4 4.66 1.82 6.01
N SER A 5 4.58 2.74 5.04
CA SER A 5 4.10 4.11 5.24
C SER A 5 3.07 4.44 4.16
N GLY A 6 2.00 5.14 4.56
CA GLY A 6 0.97 5.64 3.65
C GLY A 6 1.03 7.15 3.54
N PHE A 7 0.91 7.68 2.32
CA PHE A 7 0.93 9.11 2.04
C PHE A 7 -0.19 9.49 1.08
N GLU A 8 -0.72 10.70 1.25
CA GLU A 8 -1.45 11.38 0.19
C GLU A 8 -0.44 11.85 -0.89
N LEU A 9 -0.88 11.95 -2.14
CA LEU A 9 -0.03 12.22 -3.30
C LEU A 9 0.80 13.50 -3.15
N GLU A 10 0.17 14.63 -2.81
CA GLU A 10 0.87 15.90 -2.61
C GLU A 10 1.84 15.80 -1.43
N ALA A 11 1.40 15.21 -0.32
CA ALA A 11 2.25 15.05 0.85
C ALA A 11 3.54 14.27 0.53
N TYR A 12 3.46 13.23 -0.31
CA TYR A 12 4.65 12.47 -0.75
C TYR A 12 5.62 13.33 -1.58
N MET A 13 5.10 14.23 -2.41
CA MET A 13 5.90 15.12 -3.26
C MET A 13 6.64 16.22 -2.47
N HIS A 14 6.26 16.46 -1.22
CA HIS A 14 6.82 17.54 -0.39
C HIS A 14 7.92 17.11 0.58
N GLY A 15 8.56 15.97 0.32
CA GLY A 15 9.71 15.51 1.13
C GLY A 15 9.94 14.00 1.05
N PRO A 16 8.92 13.16 1.31
CA PRO A 16 9.07 11.70 1.35
C PRO A 16 9.74 11.07 0.13
N TYR A 17 9.53 11.62 -1.08
CA TYR A 17 10.19 11.11 -2.29
C TYR A 17 11.72 11.11 -2.22
N LEU A 18 12.34 11.95 -1.37
CA LEU A 18 13.79 12.00 -1.18
C LEU A 18 14.37 10.76 -0.49
N GLU A 19 13.53 9.99 0.22
CA GLU A 19 13.95 8.76 0.89
C GLU A 19 13.92 7.54 -0.04
N ALA A 20 13.40 7.69 -1.26
CA ALA A 20 13.24 6.60 -2.21
C ALA A 20 14.58 5.97 -2.61
N ASN A 21 14.62 4.64 -2.61
CA ASN A 21 15.80 3.87 -3.00
C ASN A 21 15.40 2.53 -3.64
N ALA A 22 16.40 1.83 -4.18
CA ALA A 22 16.23 0.59 -4.93
C ALA A 22 15.69 -0.61 -4.12
N GLU A 23 15.51 -0.49 -2.80
CA GLU A 23 14.86 -1.52 -1.97
C GLU A 23 13.37 -1.23 -1.73
N HIS A 24 12.89 -0.03 -2.09
CA HIS A 24 11.49 0.34 -1.90
C HIS A 24 10.57 -0.32 -2.92
N VAL A 25 9.41 -0.74 -2.45
CA VAL A 25 8.28 -1.16 -3.29
C VAL A 25 7.15 -0.16 -3.04
N MET A 26 6.64 0.44 -4.11
CA MET A 26 5.59 1.45 -4.03
C MET A 26 4.26 0.93 -4.58
N PHE A 27 3.18 1.22 -3.87
CA PHE A 27 1.81 0.92 -4.29
C PHE A 27 1.07 2.23 -4.52
N PHE A 28 0.47 2.37 -5.69
CA PHE A 28 -0.40 3.48 -6.08
C PHE A 28 -1.85 3.00 -6.03
N PHE A 29 -2.69 3.74 -5.31
CA PHE A 29 -4.11 3.40 -5.12
C PHE A 29 -4.96 4.43 -5.85
N GLU A 30 -5.77 3.98 -6.80
CA GLU A 30 -6.53 4.86 -7.69
C GLU A 30 -7.98 4.38 -7.78
N ASP A 31 -8.93 5.12 -7.21
CA ASP A 31 -10.36 4.83 -7.44
C ASP A 31 -10.82 5.34 -8.82
N GLN A 32 -10.18 6.39 -9.32
CA GLN A 32 -10.34 6.92 -10.67
C GLN A 32 -8.97 7.19 -11.31
N PRO A 33 -8.87 7.21 -12.66
CA PRO A 33 -7.62 7.51 -13.33
C PRO A 33 -7.09 8.90 -12.95
N ASP A 34 -5.88 8.95 -12.39
CA ASP A 34 -5.19 10.19 -12.03
C ASP A 34 -3.88 10.34 -12.82
N THR A 35 -3.82 11.37 -13.67
CA THR A 35 -2.64 11.65 -14.50
C THR A 35 -1.43 12.03 -13.67
N ARG A 36 -1.62 12.65 -12.50
CA ARG A 36 -0.54 13.07 -11.62
C ARG A 36 0.04 11.90 -10.85
N SER A 37 -0.82 11.03 -10.30
CA SER A 37 -0.41 9.73 -9.73
C SER A 37 0.41 8.91 -10.75
N ARG A 38 -0.09 8.80 -11.99
CA ARG A 38 0.62 8.09 -13.07
C ARG A 38 1.99 8.70 -13.37
N ALA A 39 2.08 10.02 -13.49
CA ALA A 39 3.34 10.71 -13.75
C ALA A 39 4.35 10.49 -12.61
N LEU A 40 3.89 10.53 -11.35
CA LEU A 40 4.75 10.22 -10.21
C LEU A 40 5.24 8.77 -10.25
N ARG A 41 4.36 7.81 -10.54
CA ARG A 41 4.75 6.40 -10.67
C ARG A 41 5.83 6.20 -11.73
N GLU A 42 5.64 6.78 -12.91
CA GLU A 42 6.61 6.72 -14.01
C GLU A 42 7.96 7.34 -13.61
N TYR A 43 7.92 8.49 -12.91
CA TYR A 43 9.11 9.16 -12.40
C TYR A 43 9.86 8.35 -11.33
N MET A 44 9.14 7.69 -10.43
CA MET A 44 9.73 6.92 -9.32
C MET A 44 10.21 5.53 -9.75
N THR A 45 9.61 4.93 -10.78
CA THR A 45 9.92 3.57 -11.25
C THR A 45 11.42 3.28 -11.44
N PRO A 46 12.25 4.15 -12.05
CA PRO A 46 13.69 3.89 -12.17
C PRO A 46 14.46 3.99 -10.84
N ALA A 47 13.90 4.61 -9.80
CA ALA A 47 14.57 4.86 -8.52
C ALA A 47 14.24 3.82 -7.44
N VAL A 48 13.24 2.95 -7.66
CA VAL A 48 12.74 1.98 -6.68
C VAL A 48 12.74 0.55 -7.23
N ALA A 49 12.61 -0.44 -6.35
CA ALA A 49 12.63 -1.85 -6.75
C ALA A 49 11.47 -2.19 -7.69
N LYS A 50 10.28 -1.71 -7.34
CA LYS A 50 9.04 -2.02 -8.05
C LYS A 50 7.95 -1.01 -7.74
N THR A 51 7.13 -0.73 -8.74
CA THR A 51 5.88 0.02 -8.58
C THR A 51 4.71 -0.88 -8.95
N PHE A 52 3.60 -0.75 -8.23
CA PHE A 52 2.34 -1.44 -8.48
C PHE A 52 1.18 -0.44 -8.44
N THR A 53 0.15 -0.70 -9.22
CA THR A 53 -1.10 0.07 -9.22
C THR A 53 -2.26 -0.82 -8.82
N LEU A 54 -3.05 -0.39 -7.85
CA LEU A 54 -4.32 -0.98 -7.46
C LEU A 54 -5.42 0.00 -7.86
N THR A 55 -6.35 -0.43 -8.72
CA THR A 55 -7.39 0.45 -9.23
C THR A 55 -8.77 -0.19 -9.28
N LEU A 56 -9.80 0.63 -9.06
CA LEU A 56 -11.19 0.24 -9.27
C LEU A 56 -11.64 0.42 -10.72
N ALA A 57 -10.95 1.27 -11.48
CA ALA A 57 -11.23 1.49 -12.88
C ALA A 57 -10.93 0.23 -13.71
N LYS A 58 -11.65 0.11 -14.83
CA LYS A 58 -11.28 -0.84 -15.87
C LYS A 58 -9.94 -0.44 -16.47
N ALA A 59 -8.93 -1.28 -16.31
CA ALA A 59 -7.61 -1.10 -16.91
C ALA A 59 -7.10 -2.43 -17.49
N ALA A 60 -6.08 -2.35 -18.33
CA ALA A 60 -5.37 -3.55 -18.75
C ALA A 60 -4.75 -4.21 -17.52
N GLN A 61 -5.04 -5.49 -17.33
CA GLN A 61 -4.32 -6.30 -16.35
C GLN A 61 -2.92 -6.55 -16.92
N ASP A 62 -1.91 -6.08 -16.20
CA ASP A 62 -0.51 -6.38 -16.45
C ASP A 62 0.16 -6.83 -15.14
N ASP A 63 1.42 -7.24 -15.21
CA ASP A 63 2.17 -7.77 -14.06
C ASP A 63 2.30 -6.77 -12.89
N GLN A 64 1.94 -5.49 -13.09
CA GLN A 64 2.09 -4.41 -12.13
C GLN A 64 0.75 -3.75 -11.76
N THR A 65 -0.36 -4.17 -12.38
CA THR A 65 -1.66 -3.51 -12.24
C THR A 65 -2.73 -4.50 -11.81
N LEU A 66 -3.26 -4.32 -10.61
CA LEU A 66 -4.45 -5.00 -10.13
C LEU A 66 -5.67 -4.10 -10.37
N ALA A 67 -6.36 -4.35 -11.48
CA ALA A 67 -7.62 -3.68 -11.82
C ALA A 67 -8.82 -4.53 -11.34
N LEU A 68 -9.65 -3.97 -10.46
CA LEU A 68 -10.82 -4.67 -9.91
C LEU A 68 -12.06 -4.56 -10.82
N ASP A 69 -12.09 -3.59 -11.74
CA ASP A 69 -13.21 -3.32 -12.66
C ASP A 69 -14.56 -3.23 -11.92
N VAL A 70 -14.60 -2.42 -10.85
CA VAL A 70 -15.79 -2.19 -10.03
C VAL A 70 -16.16 -0.72 -10.03
N ALA A 71 -17.34 -0.42 -10.60
CA ALA A 71 -17.93 0.90 -10.49
C ALA A 71 -18.48 1.11 -9.08
N VAL A 72 -17.90 2.07 -8.35
CA VAL A 72 -18.33 2.46 -7.01
C VAL A 72 -18.14 3.96 -6.84
N ASP A 73 -18.95 4.59 -5.99
CA ASP A 73 -18.74 5.99 -5.64
C ASP A 73 -17.40 6.19 -4.92
N HIS A 74 -16.76 7.34 -5.17
CA HIS A 74 -15.47 7.71 -4.58
C HIS A 74 -15.44 7.52 -3.06
N HIS A 75 -16.50 7.88 -2.34
CA HIS A 75 -16.56 7.78 -0.87
C HIS A 75 -16.56 6.34 -0.36
N PHE A 76 -17.00 5.39 -1.20
CA PHE A 76 -17.00 3.96 -0.86
C PHE A 76 -15.79 3.22 -1.45
N SER A 77 -15.01 3.86 -2.34
CA SER A 77 -13.80 3.27 -2.92
C SER A 77 -12.80 2.71 -1.88
N PRO A 78 -12.58 3.33 -0.70
CA PRO A 78 -11.60 2.80 0.26
C PRO A 78 -12.01 1.45 0.82
N LEU A 79 -13.31 1.13 0.87
CA LEU A 79 -13.83 -0.15 1.35
C LEU A 79 -13.40 -1.33 0.48
N LEU A 80 -13.16 -1.08 -0.82
CA LEU A 80 -12.71 -2.09 -1.77
C LEU A 80 -11.19 -2.09 -1.93
N LEU A 81 -10.57 -0.90 -2.05
CA LEU A 81 -9.13 -0.77 -2.28
C LEU A 81 -8.27 -1.32 -1.12
N ILE A 82 -8.83 -1.39 0.10
CA ILE A 82 -8.12 -1.94 1.26
C ILE A 82 -8.05 -3.49 1.23
N VAL A 83 -8.99 -4.16 0.56
CA VAL A 83 -9.11 -5.64 0.61
C VAL A 83 -7.86 -6.32 0.04
N PRO A 84 -7.32 -5.95 -1.13
CA PRO A 84 -6.08 -6.53 -1.62
C PRO A 84 -4.89 -6.33 -0.67
N VAL A 85 -4.83 -5.18 0.03
CA VAL A 85 -3.76 -4.91 1.00
C VAL A 85 -3.86 -5.83 2.20
N GLN A 86 -5.06 -6.07 2.71
CA GLN A 86 -5.31 -7.00 3.82
C GLN A 86 -4.90 -8.43 3.44
N LEU A 87 -5.30 -8.89 2.25
CA LEU A 87 -4.93 -10.21 1.75
C LEU A 87 -3.42 -10.32 1.52
N MET A 88 -2.80 -9.30 0.92
CA MET A 88 -1.36 -9.25 0.71
C MET A 88 -0.60 -9.31 2.03
N ALA A 89 -1.00 -8.54 3.04
CA ALA A 89 -0.38 -8.57 4.36
C ALA A 89 -0.46 -9.97 4.99
N PHE A 90 -1.63 -10.61 4.93
CA PHE A 90 -1.82 -11.99 5.40
C PHE A 90 -0.92 -12.99 4.67
N HIS A 91 -0.87 -12.92 3.34
CA HIS A 91 -0.08 -13.83 2.53
C HIS A 91 1.43 -13.62 2.74
N ILE A 92 1.90 -12.38 2.80
CA ILE A 92 3.32 -12.08 3.05
C ILE A 92 3.74 -12.55 4.45
N ALA A 93 2.91 -12.34 5.47
CA ALA A 93 3.19 -12.83 6.82
C ALA A 93 3.29 -14.36 6.84
N SER A 94 2.33 -15.05 6.20
CA SER A 94 2.32 -16.51 6.07
C SER A 94 3.55 -17.03 5.34
N LEU A 95 3.95 -16.41 4.22
CA LEU A 95 5.15 -16.75 3.46
C LEU A 95 6.45 -16.55 4.27
N LYS A 96 6.43 -15.62 5.22
CA LYS A 96 7.55 -15.38 6.15
C LYS A 96 7.54 -16.29 7.38
N GLY A 97 6.57 -17.20 7.48
CA GLY A 97 6.41 -18.08 8.64
C GLY A 97 5.95 -17.35 9.91
N ILE A 98 5.33 -16.18 9.77
CA ILE A 98 4.78 -15.42 10.89
C ILE A 98 3.37 -15.96 11.18
N ASP A 99 3.18 -16.57 12.34
CA ASP A 99 1.88 -17.00 12.82
C ASP A 99 1.08 -15.80 13.35
N LEU A 100 0.18 -15.27 12.52
CA LEU A 100 -0.68 -14.13 12.86
C LEU A 100 -1.74 -14.46 13.94
N SER A 101 -1.94 -15.73 14.31
CA SER A 101 -2.82 -16.11 15.42
C SER A 101 -2.18 -15.88 16.79
N VAL A 102 -0.86 -15.74 16.84
CA VAL A 102 -0.09 -15.50 18.06
C VAL A 102 0.19 -14.01 18.21
N ARG A 103 -0.28 -13.42 19.32
CA ARG A 103 0.02 -12.01 19.64
C ARG A 103 1.47 -11.89 20.11
N ILE A 104 2.26 -11.05 19.45
CA ILE A 104 3.70 -10.90 19.70
C ILE A 104 4.07 -9.98 20.89
N PHE A 105 3.09 -9.33 21.52
CA PHE A 105 3.25 -8.52 22.73
C PHE A 105 2.01 -8.60 23.63
N ASP A 106 1.73 -9.80 24.16
CA ASP A 106 0.54 -10.07 24.97
C ASP A 106 0.56 -9.41 26.35
N ASP A 107 1.73 -8.99 26.84
CA ASP A 107 1.91 -8.32 28.13
C ASP A 107 2.33 -6.85 28.05
N PHE A 108 2.34 -6.26 26.87
CA PHE A 108 2.74 -4.86 26.63
C PHE A 108 1.99 -3.87 27.53
N ASP A 109 0.67 -3.98 27.58
CA ASP A 109 -0.19 -3.11 28.39
C ASP A 109 0.11 -3.26 29.89
N ARG A 110 0.41 -4.49 30.34
CA ARG A 110 0.75 -4.78 31.74
C ARG A 110 2.09 -4.17 32.13
N VAL A 111 3.09 -4.28 31.27
CA VAL A 111 4.45 -3.80 31.54
C VAL A 111 4.52 -2.28 31.50
N LEU A 112 3.82 -1.64 30.56
CA LEU A 112 3.92 -0.20 30.35
C LEU A 112 2.91 0.64 31.12
N LYS A 113 1.93 0.03 31.81
CA LYS A 113 0.84 0.75 32.49
C LYS A 113 0.20 1.80 31.56
N SER A 114 0.07 1.47 30.28
CA SER A 114 -0.33 2.37 29.20
C SER A 114 -1.82 2.72 29.20
N LYS A 115 -2.60 2.08 30.07
CA LYS A 115 -4.02 2.39 30.30
C LYS A 115 -4.19 2.99 31.71
N ILE A 116 -4.67 4.23 31.76
CA ILE A 116 -5.41 4.77 32.91
C ILE A 116 -6.84 4.25 32.80
#